data_AF-A0AA88X8H6-F1
#
_entry.id   AF-A0AA88X8H6-F1
#
_cell.length_a   1.000
_cell.length_b   1.000
_cell.length_c   1.000
_cell.angle_alpha   90.00
_cell.angle_beta   90.00
_cell.angle_gamma   90.00
#
_symmetry.space_group_name_H-M   'P 1'
#
loop_
_entity.id
_entity.type
_entity.pdbx_description
1 polymer ?
#
loop_
_entity_poly.entity_id
_entity_poly.type
_entity_poly.pdbx_seq_one_letter_code
_entity_poly.pdbx_strand_id
1 'polypeptide(L)'
;MGERLCFPRCRLGRGTGLLQIVLGGLVILVSISSLFKFYSAGFFLHNEDICRHFYGGADVYEGFDIRALTARVGEVLSKMESLQDKLESTVQQMEKNKAMLDKTNISRLEYKKFLEEEVIQPLYNAHIALRQIRLPRIEGIGNTSMKEEPLINTFVIEEIRKYITPKENRLGKINIYGTERIYNTLGHACVLWKKELEEYMDYDIGSYCKDDWILAQKLMINGCDPLPRRRCLTRASKLYLKPYPINESLWRLPDGRNVRWSNYQCRNFECLSSKNPKRGYSKCIGCFELEKEKLKWVTNTSLAVDFLIKDALAIKPGEIRIGLDFGVGTGTFAARMREQNVTIISTALNLRAPFNEMIALRGLVPLYLTLNQRLPFFDNTMDLIHTTGFMDGWIDLLLMDFILFDWDRILRPGGLLWIDRFFCKRKDLDDYMYMFLQFRYKKHKWVISPKSKDEVFLSALLEKPPRSL
;
A
#
# COMPACT_ATOMS: atom_id res chain seq x y z
N MET A 1 -81.89 -72.21 -4.88
CA MET A 1 -81.95 -71.48 -6.17
C MET A 1 -81.19 -70.19 -6.01
N GLY A 2 -80.05 -70.06 -6.67
CA GLY A 2 -79.22 -68.85 -6.64
C GLY A 2 -79.43 -68.04 -7.91
N GLU A 3 -79.76 -66.77 -7.76
CA GLU A 3 -79.69 -65.77 -8.82
C GLU A 3 -78.62 -64.75 -8.45
N ARG A 4 -77.56 -64.70 -9.26
CA ARG A 4 -76.57 -63.63 -9.23
C ARG A 4 -77.15 -62.42 -9.96
N LEU A 5 -77.40 -61.34 -9.23
CA LEU A 5 -77.48 -59.99 -9.80
C LEU A 5 -76.15 -59.26 -9.57
N CYS A 6 -75.42 -59.04 -10.65
CA CYS A 6 -74.25 -58.16 -10.72
C CYS A 6 -74.71 -56.71 -10.85
N PHE A 7 -74.29 -55.80 -9.94
CA PHE A 7 -74.03 -54.39 -10.26
C PHE A 7 -72.93 -53.82 -9.31
N PRO A 8 -72.15 -52.81 -9.76
CA PRO A 8 -70.76 -52.62 -9.41
C PRO A 8 -70.55 -51.66 -8.22
N ARG A 9 -69.60 -52.03 -7.34
CA ARG A 9 -68.97 -51.12 -6.38
C ARG A 9 -68.17 -50.08 -7.14
N CYS A 10 -68.63 -48.83 -7.17
CA CYS A 10 -67.77 -47.73 -7.62
C CYS A 10 -68.13 -46.40 -6.96
N ARG A 11 -67.08 -45.62 -6.67
CA ARG A 11 -67.06 -44.16 -6.49
C ARG A 11 -67.35 -43.55 -5.11
N LEU A 12 -66.63 -43.98 -4.06
CA LEU A 12 -66.31 -43.02 -2.97
C LEU A 12 -64.80 -42.81 -2.80
N GLY A 13 -63.98 -43.86 -2.89
CA GLY A 13 -62.52 -43.74 -2.69
C GLY A 13 -61.77 -42.92 -3.75
N ARG A 14 -62.27 -42.85 -5.00
CA ARG A 14 -61.67 -42.01 -6.04
C ARG A 14 -61.93 -40.52 -5.83
N GLY A 15 -63.08 -40.15 -5.24
CA GLY A 15 -63.39 -38.76 -4.94
C GLY A 15 -62.56 -38.22 -3.79
N THR A 16 -62.40 -39.01 -2.72
CA THR A 16 -61.57 -38.65 -1.56
C THR A 16 -60.08 -38.60 -1.91
N GLY A 17 -59.60 -39.52 -2.76
CA GLY A 17 -58.23 -39.49 -3.27
C GLY A 17 -57.95 -38.29 -4.17
N LEU A 18 -58.87 -37.92 -5.07
CA LEU A 18 -58.74 -36.70 -5.88
C LEU A 18 -58.72 -35.46 -4.98
N LEU A 19 -59.60 -35.41 -3.97
CA LEU A 19 -59.67 -34.30 -3.04
C LEU A 19 -58.38 -34.14 -2.23
N GLN A 20 -57.76 -35.26 -1.79
CA GLN A 20 -56.47 -35.24 -1.10
C GLN A 20 -55.33 -34.78 -2.02
N ILE A 21 -55.32 -35.16 -3.29
CA ILE A 21 -54.30 -34.68 -4.25
C ILE A 21 -54.48 -33.18 -4.52
N VAL A 22 -55.71 -32.71 -4.65
CA VAL A 22 -56.02 -31.28 -4.83
C VAL A 22 -55.63 -30.48 -3.58
N LEU A 23 -55.94 -30.97 -2.37
CA LEU A 23 -55.53 -30.35 -1.11
C LEU A 23 -54.01 -30.35 -0.95
N GLY A 24 -53.33 -31.45 -1.28
CA GLY A 24 -51.87 -31.54 -1.25
C GLY A 24 -51.21 -30.56 -2.24
N GLY A 25 -51.74 -30.45 -3.45
CA GLY A 25 -51.29 -29.47 -4.44
C GLY A 25 -51.50 -28.02 -3.98
N LEU A 26 -52.64 -27.73 -3.33
CA LEU A 26 -52.94 -26.43 -2.75
C LEU A 26 -51.99 -26.08 -1.61
N VAL A 27 -51.67 -27.03 -0.73
CA VAL A 27 -50.68 -26.82 0.34
C VAL A 27 -49.30 -26.53 -0.26
N ILE A 28 -48.87 -27.28 -1.28
CA ILE A 28 -47.59 -27.03 -1.96
C ILE A 28 -47.58 -25.66 -2.63
N LEU A 29 -48.66 -25.25 -3.30
CA LEU A 29 -48.76 -23.93 -3.94
C LEU A 29 -48.76 -22.79 -2.92
N VAL A 30 -49.44 -22.97 -1.79
CA VAL A 30 -49.42 -22.00 -0.68
C VAL A 30 -48.04 -21.96 -0.03
N SER A 31 -47.37 -23.10 0.16
CA SER A 31 -46.00 -23.16 0.69
C SER A 31 -45.00 -22.50 -0.27
N ILE A 32 -45.09 -22.76 -1.58
CA ILE A 32 -44.25 -22.11 -2.59
C ILE A 32 -44.56 -20.62 -2.67
N SER A 33 -45.83 -20.20 -2.60
CA SER A 33 -46.20 -18.78 -2.61
C SER A 33 -45.77 -18.06 -1.34
N SER A 34 -45.83 -18.72 -0.18
CA SER A 34 -45.30 -18.23 1.09
C SER A 34 -43.77 -18.18 1.06
N LEU A 35 -43.11 -19.18 0.46
CA LEU A 35 -41.66 -19.17 0.26
C LEU A 35 -41.25 -18.06 -0.70
N PHE A 36 -41.99 -17.86 -1.79
CA PHE A 36 -41.76 -16.79 -2.74
C PHE A 36 -42.01 -15.41 -2.12
N LYS A 37 -43.06 -15.27 -1.28
CA LYS A 37 -43.26 -14.07 -0.45
C LYS A 37 -42.17 -13.90 0.60
N PHE A 38 -41.64 -14.97 1.18
CA PHE A 38 -40.55 -14.92 2.16
C PHE A 38 -39.21 -14.55 1.51
N TYR A 39 -38.97 -15.00 0.27
CA TYR A 39 -37.85 -14.60 -0.57
C TYR A 39 -38.03 -13.18 -1.13
N SER A 40 -39.25 -12.77 -1.50
CA SER A 40 -39.52 -11.44 -2.04
C SER A 40 -39.68 -10.37 -0.95
N ALA A 41 -40.03 -10.75 0.29
CA ALA A 41 -40.15 -9.87 1.46
C ALA A 41 -38.92 -9.92 2.38
N GLY A 42 -37.81 -10.53 1.93
CA GLY A 42 -36.48 -10.26 2.50
C GLY A 42 -36.22 -10.83 3.90
N PHE A 43 -36.42 -12.12 4.16
CA PHE A 43 -35.99 -12.72 5.45
C PHE A 43 -34.51 -13.15 5.48
N PHE A 44 -33.77 -13.03 4.37
CA PHE A 44 -32.37 -12.63 4.47
C PHE A 44 -32.34 -11.11 4.40
N LEU A 45 -32.72 -10.45 5.50
CA LEU A 45 -32.20 -9.13 5.81
C LEU A 45 -30.69 -9.29 5.93
N HIS A 46 -30.00 -9.26 4.78
CA HIS A 46 -28.70 -8.64 4.75
C HIS A 46 -28.90 -7.27 5.43
N ASN A 47 -28.05 -6.95 6.39
CA ASN A 47 -27.96 -5.62 7.01
C ASN A 47 -27.87 -4.47 5.97
N GLU A 48 -27.74 -4.80 4.67
CA GLU A 48 -27.66 -3.89 3.54
C GLU A 48 -28.91 -3.05 3.28
N ASP A 49 -30.13 -3.56 3.43
CA ASP A 49 -31.32 -2.75 3.11
C ASP A 49 -31.73 -1.79 4.24
N ILE A 50 -31.49 -2.17 5.50
CA ILE A 50 -31.63 -1.26 6.64
C ILE A 50 -30.56 -0.15 6.55
N CYS A 51 -29.35 -0.46 6.09
CA CYS A 51 -28.33 0.56 5.82
C CYS A 51 -28.63 1.39 4.56
N ARG A 52 -29.24 0.84 3.49
CA ARG A 52 -29.64 1.63 2.32
C ARG A 52 -30.72 2.66 2.66
N HIS A 53 -31.62 2.37 3.61
CA HIS A 53 -32.54 3.38 4.13
C HIS A 53 -31.85 4.47 4.99
N PHE A 54 -30.64 4.22 5.51
CA PHE A 54 -29.82 5.22 6.19
C PHE A 54 -28.87 6.00 5.27
N TYR A 55 -28.50 5.44 4.11
CA TYR A 55 -27.51 6.03 3.20
C TYR A 55 -28.05 6.45 1.83
N GLY A 56 -29.32 6.16 1.52
CA GLY A 56 -30.02 6.54 0.29
C GLY A 56 -31.09 7.57 0.57
N GLY A 57 -30.70 8.75 1.06
CA GLY A 57 -31.62 9.86 1.28
C GLY A 57 -30.86 11.15 1.45
N ALA A 58 -31.16 12.13 0.60
CA ALA A 58 -30.66 13.50 0.69
C ALA A 58 -31.10 14.23 1.99
N ASP A 59 -31.80 13.55 2.90
CA ASP A 59 -32.48 14.15 4.06
C ASP A 59 -31.87 13.79 5.43
N VAL A 60 -30.70 13.12 5.51
CA VAL A 60 -30.05 12.81 6.82
C VAL A 60 -28.94 13.81 7.19
N TYR A 61 -28.56 14.72 6.28
CA TYR A 61 -27.52 15.74 6.54
C TYR A 61 -28.04 17.12 6.95
N GLU A 62 -29.33 17.29 7.27
CA GLU A 62 -29.82 18.56 7.85
C GLU A 62 -29.56 18.71 9.37
N GLY A 63 -29.13 17.65 10.06
CA GLY A 63 -29.03 17.66 11.53
C GLY A 63 -27.63 17.63 12.16
N PHE A 64 -26.58 17.27 11.41
CA PHE A 64 -25.25 17.01 11.99
C PHE A 64 -24.18 17.97 11.45
N ASP A 65 -23.74 18.90 12.29
CA ASP A 65 -22.68 19.85 11.94
C ASP A 65 -21.30 19.17 11.96
N ILE A 66 -20.93 18.60 10.81
CA ILE A 66 -19.61 17.99 10.56
C ILE A 66 -18.48 18.99 10.81
N ARG A 67 -18.69 20.31 10.57
CA ARG A 67 -17.65 21.31 10.83
C ARG A 67 -17.42 21.48 12.32
N ALA A 68 -18.49 21.52 13.12
CA ALA A 68 -18.39 21.55 14.57
C ALA A 68 -17.71 20.30 15.13
N LEU A 69 -18.05 19.11 14.62
CA LEU A 69 -17.37 17.87 15.00
C LEU A 69 -15.88 17.92 14.64
N THR A 70 -15.55 18.35 13.42
CA THR A 70 -14.15 18.48 12.95
C THR A 70 -13.35 19.45 13.81
N ALA A 71 -13.93 20.59 14.15
CA ALA A 71 -13.31 21.57 15.04
C ALA A 71 -13.09 21.01 16.46
N ARG A 72 -14.07 20.29 17.01
CA ARG A 72 -13.96 19.67 18.34
C ARG A 72 -12.94 18.55 18.39
N VAL A 73 -12.91 17.67 17.38
CA VAL A 73 -11.87 16.64 17.28
C VAL A 73 -10.49 17.29 17.15
N GLY A 74 -10.36 18.35 16.35
CA GLY A 74 -9.12 19.14 16.28
C GLY A 74 -8.68 19.73 17.62
N GLU A 75 -9.60 20.25 18.42
CA GLU A 75 -9.33 20.77 19.77
C GLU A 75 -8.90 19.66 20.75
N VAL A 76 -9.52 18.48 20.67
CA VAL A 76 -9.12 17.33 21.49
C VAL A 76 -7.71 16.89 21.13
N LEU A 77 -7.41 16.78 19.83
CA LEU A 77 -6.09 16.39 19.34
C LEU A 77 -4.99 17.37 19.80
N SER A 78 -5.23 18.67 19.76
CA SER A 78 -4.25 19.66 20.23
C SER A 78 -4.02 19.60 21.74
N LYS A 79 -5.07 19.35 22.52
CA LYS A 79 -4.96 19.13 23.98
C LYS A 79 -4.18 17.86 24.32
N MET A 80 -4.44 16.77 23.59
CA MET A 80 -3.71 15.50 23.78
C MET A 80 -2.22 15.65 23.45
N GLU A 81 -1.90 16.34 22.36
CA GLU A 81 -0.51 16.65 21.97
C GLU A 81 0.20 17.50 23.04
N SER A 82 -0.43 18.56 23.54
CA SER A 82 0.14 19.36 24.63
C SER A 82 0.34 18.56 25.92
N LEU A 83 -0.56 17.61 26.21
CA LEU A 83 -0.43 16.73 27.39
C LEU A 83 0.72 15.73 27.21
N GLN A 84 0.85 15.17 26.01
CA GLN A 84 1.94 14.27 25.62
C GLN A 84 3.31 14.94 25.83
N ASP A 85 3.49 16.15 25.28
CA ASP A 85 4.75 16.90 25.41
C ASP A 85 5.10 17.23 26.88
N LYS A 86 4.08 17.56 27.69
CA LYS A 86 4.27 17.79 29.13
C LYS A 86 4.69 16.53 29.88
N LEU A 87 4.09 15.39 29.56
CA LEU A 87 4.46 14.10 30.17
C LEU A 87 5.87 13.69 29.78
N GLU A 88 6.22 13.77 28.50
CA GLU A 88 7.57 13.42 28.00
C GLU A 88 8.65 14.35 28.57
N SER A 89 8.39 15.65 28.65
CA SER A 89 9.32 16.60 29.28
C SER A 89 9.47 16.37 30.78
N THR A 90 8.41 15.96 31.48
CA THR A 90 8.46 15.57 32.90
C THR A 90 9.34 14.34 33.10
N VAL A 91 9.19 13.31 32.25
CA VAL A 91 10.04 12.11 32.29
C VAL A 91 11.51 12.47 32.01
N GLN A 92 11.79 13.34 31.03
CA GLN A 92 13.16 13.80 30.75
C GLN A 92 13.76 14.62 31.91
N GLN A 93 12.97 15.44 32.60
CA GLN A 93 13.42 16.13 33.81
C GLN A 93 13.72 15.16 34.94
N MET A 94 12.97 14.06 35.04
CA MET A 94 13.26 13.00 35.99
C MET A 94 14.60 12.30 35.72
N GLU A 95 15.06 12.22 34.47
CA GLU A 95 16.38 11.69 34.13
C GLU A 95 17.53 12.63 34.48
N LYS A 96 17.33 13.95 34.32
CA LYS A 96 18.37 14.97 34.60
C LYS A 96 18.62 15.18 36.08
N ASN A 97 17.59 15.08 36.91
CA ASN A 97 17.70 15.27 38.35
C ASN A 97 18.18 13.98 39.03
N LYS A 98 19.48 13.66 38.88
CA LYS A 98 20.14 12.45 39.40
C LYS A 98 20.48 12.50 40.90
N ALA A 99 20.02 13.53 41.63
CA ALA A 99 20.36 13.74 43.04
C ALA A 99 19.16 13.53 43.98
N MET A 100 19.45 12.81 45.06
CA MET A 100 18.66 12.49 46.25
C MET A 100 17.62 11.35 46.14
N LEU A 101 17.98 10.23 46.77
CA LEU A 101 17.07 9.17 47.20
C LEU A 101 16.14 9.75 48.26
N ASP A 102 14.83 9.63 48.08
CA ASP A 102 13.90 9.70 49.19
C ASP A 102 12.98 8.51 49.22
N LYS A 103 12.75 8.03 50.45
CA LYS A 103 11.94 6.85 50.80
C LYS A 103 10.48 7.11 50.44
N THR A 104 10.09 6.75 49.22
CA THR A 104 8.70 6.48 48.87
C THR A 104 8.61 5.08 48.28
N ASN A 105 7.51 4.38 48.56
CA ASN A 105 7.35 2.92 48.41
C ASN A 105 7.43 2.38 46.97
N ILE A 106 7.73 3.20 45.97
CA ILE A 106 7.91 2.81 44.57
C ILE A 106 9.25 3.35 44.12
N SER A 107 10.11 2.50 43.55
CA SER A 107 11.37 3.00 43.02
C SER A 107 11.10 3.98 41.88
N ARG A 108 11.86 5.08 41.79
CA ARG A 108 11.69 6.09 40.72
C ARG A 108 11.77 5.47 39.31
N LEU A 109 12.45 4.33 39.19
CA LEU A 109 12.54 3.52 37.96
C LEU A 109 11.20 2.83 37.63
N GLU A 110 10.52 2.25 38.62
CA GLU A 110 9.19 1.67 38.46
C GLU A 110 8.15 2.75 38.16
N TYR A 111 8.22 3.90 38.82
CA TYR A 111 7.31 5.02 38.52
C TYR A 111 7.55 5.60 37.12
N LYS A 112 8.81 5.68 36.67
CA LYS A 112 9.15 6.04 35.29
C LYS A 112 8.55 5.02 34.31
N LYS A 113 8.77 3.73 34.55
CA LYS A 113 8.28 2.66 33.70
C LYS A 113 6.75 2.67 33.61
N PHE A 114 6.08 2.91 34.74
CA PHE A 114 4.63 3.12 34.81
C PHE A 114 4.19 4.33 33.97
N LEU A 115 4.84 5.49 34.10
CA LEU A 115 4.50 6.66 33.28
C LEU A 115 4.69 6.39 31.78
N GLU A 116 5.76 5.70 31.40
CA GLU A 116 6.04 5.37 30.00
C GLU A 116 5.02 4.35 29.44
N GLU A 117 4.79 3.24 30.15
CA GLU A 117 4.01 2.10 29.66
C GLU A 117 2.49 2.26 29.90
N GLU A 118 2.06 2.83 31.02
CA GLU A 118 0.64 2.89 31.42
C GLU A 118 -0.02 4.26 31.20
N VAL A 119 0.76 5.32 30.96
CA VAL A 119 0.21 6.69 30.78
C VAL A 119 0.55 7.26 29.42
N ILE A 120 1.84 7.45 29.12
CA ILE A 120 2.32 8.05 27.88
C ILE A 120 1.95 7.15 26.70
N GLN A 121 2.16 5.84 26.83
CA GLN A 121 1.86 4.91 25.77
C GLN A 121 0.36 4.87 25.44
N PRO A 122 -0.60 4.69 26.37
CA PRO A 122 -2.03 4.74 26.05
C PRO A 122 -2.51 6.10 25.54
N LEU A 123 -2.00 7.21 26.09
CA LEU A 123 -2.34 8.57 25.61
C LEU A 123 -1.93 8.75 24.15
N TYR A 124 -0.71 8.32 23.82
CA TYR A 124 -0.21 8.32 22.45
C TYR A 124 -1.13 7.51 21.54
N ASN A 125 -1.56 6.34 21.97
CA ASN A 125 -2.41 5.44 21.19
C ASN A 125 -3.78 6.06 20.91
N ALA A 126 -4.36 6.70 21.91
CA ALA A 126 -5.64 7.40 21.76
C ALA A 126 -5.51 8.59 20.80
N HIS A 127 -4.40 9.34 20.89
CA HIS A 127 -4.11 10.45 19.96
C HIS A 127 -3.97 9.97 18.53
N ILE A 128 -3.24 8.86 18.33
CA ILE A 128 -3.12 8.19 17.03
C ILE A 128 -4.50 7.74 16.54
N ALA A 129 -5.26 6.98 17.33
CA ALA A 129 -6.56 6.46 16.92
C ALA A 129 -7.54 7.59 16.54
N LEU A 130 -7.57 8.69 17.30
CA LEU A 130 -8.40 9.86 16.99
C LEU A 130 -7.99 10.55 15.69
N ARG A 131 -6.69 10.65 15.38
CA ARG A 131 -6.21 11.19 14.09
C ARG A 131 -6.48 10.24 12.90
N GLN A 132 -6.58 8.93 13.14
CA GLN A 132 -6.98 7.96 12.10
C GLN A 132 -8.46 8.10 11.70
N ILE A 133 -9.30 8.65 12.59
CA ILE A 133 -10.70 8.99 12.27
C ILE A 133 -10.71 10.19 11.31
N ARG A 134 -10.72 9.90 10.01
CA ARG A 134 -10.87 10.93 8.98
C ARG A 134 -12.32 11.40 8.92
N LEU A 135 -12.58 12.55 9.52
CA LEU A 135 -13.82 13.27 9.31
C LEU A 135 -13.84 13.86 7.89
N PRO A 136 -14.98 13.81 7.17
CA PRO A 136 -15.08 14.38 5.84
C PRO A 136 -14.80 15.89 5.89
N ARG A 137 -13.74 16.32 5.20
CA ARG A 137 -13.47 17.75 5.00
C ARG A 137 -14.40 18.27 3.91
N ILE A 138 -15.36 19.10 4.29
CA ILE A 138 -16.20 19.84 3.33
C ILE A 138 -15.35 20.99 2.78
N GLU A 139 -14.43 20.68 1.87
CA GLU A 139 -13.79 21.70 1.04
C GLU A 139 -14.73 21.99 -0.13
N GLY A 140 -15.30 23.20 -0.12
CA GLY A 140 -16.01 23.86 -1.22
C GLY A 140 -16.93 22.99 -2.08
N ILE A 141 -18.24 23.08 -1.87
CA ILE A 141 -19.27 22.62 -2.81
C ILE A 141 -19.13 23.45 -4.11
N GLY A 142 -18.17 23.09 -4.95
CA GLY A 142 -18.20 23.34 -6.38
C GLY A 142 -18.87 22.14 -7.03
N ASN A 143 -19.85 22.39 -7.91
CA ASN A 143 -20.65 21.43 -8.67
C ASN A 143 -19.84 20.29 -9.33
N THR A 144 -19.35 19.37 -8.52
CA THR A 144 -18.85 18.07 -8.94
C THR A 144 -19.94 17.12 -8.51
N SER A 145 -20.77 16.70 -9.46
CA SER A 145 -21.59 15.51 -9.27
C SER A 145 -20.67 14.46 -8.68
N MET A 146 -20.97 13.94 -7.49
CA MET A 146 -20.33 12.72 -7.03
C MET A 146 -20.63 11.69 -8.13
N LYS A 147 -19.67 11.46 -9.03
CA LYS A 147 -19.80 10.43 -10.04
C LYS A 147 -19.81 9.14 -9.26
N GLU A 148 -21.00 8.62 -8.98
CA GLU A 148 -21.15 7.30 -8.40
C GLU A 148 -20.41 6.33 -9.31
N GLU A 149 -19.31 5.77 -8.83
CA GLU A 149 -18.66 4.64 -9.49
C GLU A 149 -19.42 3.39 -9.03
N PRO A 150 -20.30 2.80 -9.86
CA PRO A 150 -21.29 1.82 -9.39
C PRO A 150 -20.64 0.58 -8.76
N LEU A 151 -19.43 0.24 -9.22
CA LEU A 151 -18.65 -0.90 -8.73
C LEU A 151 -18.05 -0.66 -7.34
N ILE A 152 -17.75 0.59 -6.97
CA ILE A 152 -17.23 0.94 -5.64
C ILE A 152 -18.35 0.88 -4.60
N ASN A 153 -19.52 1.42 -4.96
CA ASN A 153 -20.68 1.50 -4.08
C ASN A 153 -21.36 0.14 -3.82
N THR A 154 -20.88 -0.93 -4.47
CA THR A 154 -21.30 -2.31 -4.19
C THR A 154 -20.74 -2.83 -2.86
N PHE A 155 -19.61 -2.31 -2.38
CA PHE A 155 -18.99 -2.79 -1.14
C PHE A 155 -19.55 -2.08 0.10
N VAL A 156 -20.03 -2.86 1.06
CA VAL A 156 -20.56 -2.34 2.34
C VAL A 156 -19.43 -1.89 3.27
N ILE A 157 -18.32 -2.65 3.30
CA ILE A 157 -17.19 -2.40 4.20
C ILE A 157 -16.49 -1.10 3.78
N GLU A 158 -16.47 -0.12 4.68
CA GLU A 158 -15.89 1.21 4.45
C GLU A 158 -14.41 1.14 4.08
N GLU A 159 -13.63 0.29 4.75
CA GLU A 159 -12.21 0.10 4.42
C GLU A 159 -11.98 -0.43 3.01
N ILE A 160 -12.86 -1.30 2.51
CA ILE A 160 -12.80 -1.75 1.11
C ILE A 160 -13.08 -0.57 0.18
N ARG A 161 -14.12 0.23 0.45
CA ARG A 161 -14.45 1.44 -0.32
C ARG A 161 -13.28 2.43 -0.32
N LYS A 162 -12.70 2.71 0.85
CA LYS A 162 -11.52 3.56 1.01
C LYS A 162 -10.34 3.02 0.21
N TYR A 163 -10.10 1.72 0.25
CA TYR A 163 -9.02 1.11 -0.51
C TYR A 163 -9.27 1.24 -2.02
N ILE A 164 -10.40 0.77 -2.57
CA ILE A 164 -10.65 0.80 -4.03
C ILE A 164 -10.79 2.18 -4.65
N THR A 165 -11.22 3.18 -3.86
CA THR A 165 -11.42 4.54 -4.38
C THR A 165 -10.10 5.09 -4.94
N PRO A 166 -10.08 5.63 -6.17
CA PRO A 166 -8.87 6.23 -6.74
C PRO A 166 -8.32 7.36 -5.85
N LYS A 167 -6.99 7.42 -5.72
CA LYS A 167 -6.29 8.38 -4.86
C LYS A 167 -5.67 9.46 -5.73
N GLU A 168 -6.12 10.70 -5.55
CA GLU A 168 -5.58 11.85 -6.28
C GLU A 168 -4.20 12.26 -5.76
N ASN A 169 -3.33 12.76 -6.65
CA ASN A 169 -2.03 13.27 -6.23
C ASN A 169 -2.20 14.61 -5.47
N ARG A 170 -1.58 14.78 -4.29
CA ARG A 170 -1.72 16.01 -3.45
C ARG A 170 -1.37 17.32 -4.15
N LEU A 171 -0.56 17.26 -5.20
CA LEU A 171 -0.11 18.42 -5.96
C LEU A 171 -0.95 18.70 -7.21
N GLY A 172 -1.98 17.89 -7.51
CA GLY A 172 -2.79 17.99 -8.73
C GLY A 172 -1.98 17.81 -10.03
N LYS A 173 -0.77 17.28 -9.94
CA LYS A 173 0.16 17.06 -11.06
C LYS A 173 0.32 15.58 -11.34
N ILE A 174 0.75 15.25 -12.55
CA ILE A 174 1.12 13.89 -12.96
C ILE A 174 2.27 13.37 -12.07
N ASN A 175 2.09 12.17 -11.48
CA ASN A 175 3.08 11.52 -10.63
C ASN A 175 4.22 10.89 -11.46
N ILE A 176 5.15 10.22 -10.78
CA ILE A 176 6.31 9.55 -11.40
C ILE A 176 5.93 8.41 -12.35
N TYR A 177 4.73 7.84 -12.22
CA TYR A 177 4.20 6.79 -13.07
C TYR A 177 3.47 7.31 -14.31
N GLY A 178 3.33 8.64 -14.44
CA GLY A 178 2.64 9.23 -15.58
C GLY A 178 1.12 9.29 -15.40
N THR A 179 0.60 9.17 -14.18
CA THR A 179 -0.85 9.27 -13.90
C THR A 179 -1.21 10.43 -12.97
N GLU A 180 -2.43 10.93 -13.07
CA GLU A 180 -2.98 12.00 -12.20
C GLU A 180 -3.55 11.46 -10.88
N ARG A 181 -3.89 10.17 -10.88
CA ARG A 181 -4.43 9.42 -9.75
C ARG A 181 -3.89 8.00 -9.73
N ILE A 182 -3.93 7.38 -8.56
CA ILE A 182 -3.50 6.00 -8.33
C ILE A 182 -4.72 5.13 -8.06
N TYR A 183 -4.82 3.98 -8.73
CA TYR A 183 -5.91 3.03 -8.56
C TYR A 183 -5.41 1.83 -7.77
N ASN A 184 -6.09 1.46 -6.69
CA ASN A 184 -5.70 0.31 -5.89
C ASN A 184 -6.00 -1.02 -6.58
N THR A 185 -5.23 -2.05 -6.26
CA THR A 185 -5.26 -3.33 -6.97
C THR A 185 -6.39 -4.21 -6.48
N LEU A 186 -7.48 -4.24 -7.24
CA LEU A 186 -8.59 -5.18 -7.10
C LEU A 186 -9.16 -5.42 -8.50
N GLY A 187 -9.50 -6.68 -8.82
CA GLY A 187 -9.85 -7.10 -10.19
C GLY A 187 -10.96 -6.27 -10.88
N HIS A 188 -11.80 -5.55 -10.15
CA HIS A 188 -12.77 -4.61 -10.71
C HIS A 188 -12.12 -3.51 -11.59
N ALA A 189 -10.91 -3.05 -11.25
CA ALA A 189 -10.20 -2.05 -12.03
C ALA A 189 -9.88 -2.58 -13.44
N CYS A 190 -9.61 -3.88 -13.60
CA CYS A 190 -9.43 -4.50 -14.91
C CYS A 190 -10.66 -4.36 -15.82
N VAL A 191 -11.88 -4.35 -15.26
CA VAL A 191 -13.12 -4.21 -16.03
C VAL A 191 -13.21 -2.81 -16.65
N LEU A 192 -12.70 -1.79 -15.96
CA LEU A 192 -12.63 -0.42 -16.49
C LEU A 192 -11.62 -0.29 -17.65
N TRP A 193 -10.63 -1.18 -17.71
CA TRP A 193 -9.59 -1.24 -18.74
C TRP A 193 -9.77 -2.43 -19.69
N LYS A 194 -11.03 -2.83 -19.94
CA LYS A 194 -11.40 -4.00 -20.76
C LYS A 194 -10.66 -4.04 -22.10
N LYS A 195 -10.67 -2.93 -22.85
CA LYS A 195 -10.09 -2.87 -24.20
C LYS A 195 -8.60 -3.17 -24.18
N GLU A 196 -7.86 -2.50 -23.30
CA GLU A 196 -6.43 -2.74 -23.10
C GLU A 196 -6.13 -4.15 -22.60
N LEU A 197 -6.99 -4.71 -21.75
CA LEU A 197 -6.82 -6.07 -21.26
C LEU A 197 -7.09 -7.12 -22.36
N GLU A 198 -8.08 -6.89 -23.22
CA GLU A 198 -8.35 -7.73 -24.39
C GLU A 198 -7.18 -7.66 -25.38
N GLU A 199 -6.64 -6.47 -25.66
CA GLU A 199 -5.43 -6.31 -26.46
C GLU A 199 -4.22 -7.02 -25.83
N TYR A 200 -4.08 -6.94 -24.49
CA TYR A 200 -3.05 -7.66 -23.74
C TYR A 200 -3.26 -9.19 -23.81
N MET A 201 -4.48 -9.69 -23.92
CA MET A 201 -4.75 -11.14 -23.99
C MET A 201 -4.88 -11.68 -25.41
N ASP A 202 -4.75 -10.82 -26.42
CA ASP A 202 -4.77 -11.18 -27.84
C ASP A 202 -3.41 -11.71 -28.31
N TYR A 203 -3.23 -13.03 -28.23
CA TYR A 203 -2.07 -13.78 -28.71
C TYR A 203 -2.43 -15.23 -29.02
N ASP A 204 -1.67 -15.85 -29.93
CA ASP A 204 -1.78 -17.29 -30.19
C ASP A 204 -1.00 -18.09 -29.15
N ILE A 205 -1.60 -19.16 -28.63
CA ILE A 205 -0.95 -20.06 -27.67
C ILE A 205 0.33 -20.65 -28.28
N GLY A 206 1.44 -20.59 -27.55
CA GLY A 206 2.75 -21.09 -27.98
C GLY A 206 3.50 -20.17 -28.96
N SER A 207 2.86 -19.12 -29.47
CA SER A 207 3.53 -18.08 -30.28
C SER A 207 4.39 -17.15 -29.41
N TYR A 208 5.15 -16.25 -30.04
CA TYR A 208 5.85 -15.20 -29.32
C TYR A 208 4.89 -14.10 -28.85
N CYS A 209 4.95 -13.74 -27.56
CA CYS A 209 4.21 -12.60 -27.05
C CYS A 209 4.55 -11.32 -27.84
N LYS A 210 3.57 -10.42 -27.97
CA LYS A 210 3.80 -9.05 -28.44
C LYS A 210 4.78 -8.34 -27.49
N ASP A 211 5.51 -7.38 -28.02
CA ASP A 211 6.44 -6.57 -27.23
C ASP A 211 5.73 -5.37 -26.59
N ASP A 212 4.85 -5.67 -25.65
CA ASP A 212 3.83 -4.75 -25.13
C ASP A 212 3.95 -4.56 -23.61
N TRP A 213 5.17 -4.60 -23.08
CA TRP A 213 5.41 -4.35 -21.65
C TRP A 213 4.89 -2.97 -21.19
N ILE A 214 4.83 -1.98 -22.08
CA ILE A 214 4.22 -0.67 -21.80
C ILE A 214 2.73 -0.83 -21.49
N LEU A 215 2.02 -1.64 -22.29
CA LEU A 215 0.60 -1.95 -22.08
C LEU A 215 0.40 -2.71 -20.76
N ALA A 216 1.27 -3.69 -20.49
CA ALA A 216 1.28 -4.42 -19.22
C ALA A 216 1.44 -3.46 -18.02
N GLN A 217 2.44 -2.58 -18.05
CA GLN A 217 2.68 -1.62 -16.98
C GLN A 217 1.52 -0.62 -16.86
N LYS A 218 0.93 -0.19 -17.98
CA LYS A 218 -0.26 0.68 -18.00
C LYS A 218 -1.41 0.02 -17.26
N LEU A 219 -1.69 -1.26 -17.51
CA LEU A 219 -2.74 -2.00 -16.80
C LEU A 219 -2.46 -2.08 -15.30
N MET A 220 -1.23 -2.44 -14.89
CA MET A 220 -0.83 -2.55 -13.47
C MET A 220 -0.94 -1.21 -12.72
N ILE A 221 -0.44 -0.12 -13.31
CA ILE A 221 -0.50 1.23 -12.71
C ILE A 221 -1.96 1.68 -12.53
N ASN A 222 -2.87 1.23 -13.39
CA ASN A 222 -4.28 1.54 -13.29
C ASN A 222 -5.09 0.50 -12.50
N GLY A 223 -4.43 -0.29 -11.64
CA GLY A 223 -5.09 -1.18 -10.69
C GLY A 223 -5.46 -2.55 -11.25
N CYS A 224 -5.21 -2.82 -12.54
CA CYS A 224 -5.39 -4.13 -13.13
C CYS A 224 -4.18 -5.03 -12.83
N ASP A 225 -4.13 -5.53 -11.61
CA ASP A 225 -3.09 -6.43 -11.12
C ASP A 225 -3.67 -7.41 -10.08
N PRO A 226 -3.22 -8.69 -10.02
CA PRO A 226 -2.24 -9.31 -10.90
C PRO A 226 -2.74 -9.44 -12.34
N LEU A 227 -1.84 -9.23 -13.30
CA LEU A 227 -2.15 -9.47 -14.71
C LEU A 227 -2.42 -10.96 -14.96
N PRO A 228 -3.36 -11.30 -15.87
CA PRO A 228 -3.59 -12.69 -16.27
C PRO A 228 -2.32 -13.29 -16.89
N ARG A 229 -2.05 -14.56 -16.56
CA ARG A 229 -0.90 -15.29 -17.10
C ARG A 229 -1.10 -15.54 -18.59
N ARG A 230 -0.09 -15.24 -19.40
CA ARG A 230 -0.10 -15.52 -20.83
C ARG A 230 0.48 -16.90 -21.14
N ARG A 231 -0.04 -17.55 -22.19
CA ARG A 231 0.45 -18.82 -22.74
C ARG A 231 1.27 -18.61 -24.03
N CYS A 232 1.95 -17.48 -24.15
CA CYS A 232 2.89 -17.17 -25.22
C CYS A 232 4.33 -17.15 -24.68
N LEU A 233 5.31 -17.22 -25.58
CA LEU A 233 6.73 -17.22 -25.26
C LEU A 233 7.26 -15.78 -25.19
N THR A 234 7.86 -15.41 -24.06
CA THR A 234 8.48 -14.09 -23.87
C THR A 234 9.64 -13.90 -24.84
N ARG A 235 9.66 -12.75 -25.54
CA ARG A 235 10.77 -12.39 -26.42
C ARG A 235 11.99 -11.97 -25.60
N ALA A 236 13.11 -12.67 -25.77
CA ALA A 236 14.41 -12.26 -25.25
C ALA A 236 15.14 -11.32 -26.24
N SER A 237 16.28 -10.74 -25.81
CA SER A 237 17.17 -10.07 -26.76
C SER A 237 17.68 -11.08 -27.79
N LYS A 238 17.87 -10.63 -29.04
CA LYS A 238 18.42 -11.47 -30.12
C LYS A 238 19.85 -11.92 -29.84
N LEU A 239 20.59 -11.15 -29.04
CA LEU A 239 21.98 -11.42 -28.71
C LEU A 239 22.04 -11.73 -27.21
N TYR A 240 22.47 -12.95 -26.88
CA TYR A 240 22.84 -13.33 -25.52
C TYR A 240 24.35 -13.18 -25.37
N LEU A 241 24.76 -12.41 -24.36
CA LEU A 241 26.15 -12.32 -23.95
C LEU A 241 26.27 -12.75 -22.49
N LYS A 242 27.32 -13.52 -22.21
CA LYS A 242 27.64 -13.98 -20.87
C LYS A 242 27.70 -12.77 -19.91
N PRO A 243 26.89 -12.74 -18.85
CA PRO A 243 26.94 -11.66 -17.86
C PRO A 243 28.30 -11.57 -17.18
N TYR A 244 28.64 -10.38 -16.67
CA TYR A 244 29.82 -10.21 -15.83
C TYR A 244 29.71 -11.03 -14.54
N PRO A 245 30.83 -11.51 -13.97
CA PRO A 245 30.83 -12.11 -12.64
C PRO A 245 30.27 -11.13 -11.60
N ILE A 246 29.68 -11.65 -10.52
CA ILE A 246 28.99 -10.83 -9.52
C ILE A 246 29.85 -9.69 -8.96
N ASN A 247 31.15 -9.94 -8.74
CA ASN A 247 32.07 -8.94 -8.19
C ASN A 247 32.27 -7.72 -9.12
N GLU A 248 32.16 -7.92 -10.43
CA GLU A 248 32.27 -6.86 -11.43
C GLU A 248 30.90 -6.25 -11.75
N SER A 249 29.86 -7.07 -11.86
CA SER A 249 28.53 -6.66 -12.31
C SER A 249 27.86 -5.63 -11.41
N LEU A 250 28.25 -5.56 -10.13
CA LEU A 250 27.69 -4.58 -9.20
C LEU A 250 27.98 -3.13 -9.60
N TRP A 251 29.18 -2.85 -10.15
CA TRP A 251 29.64 -1.48 -10.40
C TRP A 251 30.08 -1.22 -11.84
N ARG A 252 30.11 -2.25 -12.69
CA ARG A 252 30.37 -2.13 -14.12
C ARG A 252 29.08 -1.98 -14.90
N LEU A 253 29.05 -1.05 -15.85
CA LEU A 253 27.88 -0.85 -16.70
C LEU A 253 27.64 -2.13 -17.54
N PRO A 254 26.45 -2.77 -17.46
CA PRO A 254 26.17 -3.96 -18.22
C PRO A 254 26.15 -3.71 -19.73
N ASP A 255 26.34 -4.78 -20.52
CA ASP A 255 26.18 -4.69 -21.96
C ASP A 255 24.71 -4.45 -22.34
N GLY A 256 24.43 -3.31 -22.99
CA GLY A 256 23.10 -2.95 -23.44
C GLY A 256 22.49 -3.92 -24.45
N ARG A 257 23.28 -4.77 -25.13
CA ARG A 257 22.76 -5.76 -26.09
C ARG A 257 21.87 -6.82 -25.44
N ASN A 258 21.98 -7.05 -24.13
CA ASN A 258 21.08 -7.94 -23.40
C ASN A 258 19.70 -7.32 -23.09
N VAL A 259 19.49 -6.04 -23.45
CA VAL A 259 18.23 -5.30 -23.23
C VAL A 259 17.46 -5.13 -24.54
N ARG A 260 16.13 -5.22 -24.48
CA ARG A 260 15.26 -4.94 -25.63
C ARG A 260 14.89 -3.45 -25.67
N TRP A 261 15.54 -2.71 -26.57
CA TRP A 261 15.44 -1.25 -26.60
C TRP A 261 14.24 -0.69 -27.36
N SER A 262 13.47 -1.51 -28.10
CA SER A 262 12.39 -1.13 -29.06
C SER A 262 11.47 -0.03 -28.53
N ASN A 263 11.05 -0.15 -27.28
CA ASN A 263 10.06 0.69 -26.61
C ASN A 263 10.68 1.83 -25.76
N TYR A 264 11.98 2.07 -25.88
CA TYR A 264 12.68 3.16 -25.23
C TYR A 264 13.19 4.19 -26.25
N GLN A 265 13.30 5.44 -25.81
CA GLN A 265 13.90 6.50 -26.62
C GLN A 265 15.40 6.27 -26.83
N CYS A 266 16.10 5.81 -25.79
CA CYS A 266 17.49 5.41 -25.87
C CYS A 266 17.65 3.99 -26.43
N ARG A 267 18.81 3.70 -27.03
CA ARG A 267 19.14 2.37 -27.60
C ARG A 267 20.34 1.68 -26.93
N ASN A 268 20.90 2.31 -25.91
CA ASN A 268 21.98 1.79 -25.06
C ASN A 268 21.98 2.54 -23.72
N PHE A 269 22.77 2.07 -22.76
CA PHE A 269 22.84 2.68 -21.43
C PHE A 269 23.56 4.03 -21.44
N GLU A 270 24.53 4.23 -22.33
CA GLU A 270 25.30 5.48 -22.46
C GLU A 270 24.38 6.66 -22.82
N CYS A 271 23.36 6.41 -23.66
CA CYS A 271 22.33 7.39 -24.00
C CYS A 271 21.53 7.87 -22.77
N LEU A 272 21.43 7.06 -21.71
CA LEU A 272 20.71 7.42 -20.48
C LEU A 272 21.53 8.32 -19.54
N SER A 273 22.76 8.68 -19.92
CA SER A 273 23.62 9.58 -19.14
C SER A 273 22.93 10.90 -18.78
N SER A 274 23.26 11.43 -17.60
CA SER A 274 22.82 12.74 -17.13
C SER A 274 23.18 13.89 -18.07
N LYS A 275 24.21 13.71 -18.92
CA LYS A 275 24.65 14.68 -19.92
C LYS A 275 23.75 14.74 -21.16
N ASN A 276 22.95 13.70 -21.41
CA ASN A 276 22.05 13.67 -22.56
C ASN A 276 20.69 14.31 -22.20
N PRO A 277 20.29 15.44 -22.83
CA PRO A 277 19.00 16.06 -22.58
C PRO A 277 17.84 15.26 -23.20
N LYS A 278 18.10 14.44 -24.23
CA LYS A 278 17.10 13.61 -24.93
C LYS A 278 17.00 12.18 -24.37
N ARG A 279 17.49 11.94 -23.15
CA ARG A 279 17.48 10.61 -22.52
C ARG A 279 16.07 10.06 -22.20
N GLY A 280 15.03 10.88 -22.34
CA GLY A 280 13.63 10.47 -22.16
C GLY A 280 13.16 10.37 -20.70
N TYR A 281 14.07 10.34 -19.73
CA TYR A 281 13.77 10.18 -18.31
C TYR A 281 14.45 11.24 -17.42
N SER A 282 13.71 11.81 -16.46
CA SER A 282 14.16 12.94 -15.65
C SER A 282 14.26 12.68 -14.15
N LYS A 283 13.66 11.60 -13.62
CA LYS A 283 13.44 11.46 -12.17
C LYS A 283 14.69 11.00 -11.40
N CYS A 284 15.53 10.16 -11.98
CA CYS A 284 16.84 9.80 -11.39
C CYS A 284 17.97 10.23 -12.32
N ILE A 285 18.53 11.40 -12.02
CA ILE A 285 19.66 11.97 -12.75
C ILE A 285 20.94 11.23 -12.34
N GLY A 286 21.63 10.62 -13.30
CA GLY A 286 22.88 9.92 -13.04
C GLY A 286 22.74 8.49 -12.52
N CYS A 287 21.52 7.93 -12.44
CA CYS A 287 21.29 6.55 -12.01
C CYS A 287 22.08 5.48 -12.80
N PHE A 288 22.45 5.79 -14.05
CA PHE A 288 23.22 4.91 -14.94
C PHE A 288 24.74 5.21 -14.91
N GLU A 289 25.17 6.19 -14.12
CA GLU A 289 26.58 6.56 -13.94
C GLU A 289 27.14 5.86 -12.70
N LEU A 290 27.49 4.58 -12.86
CA LEU A 290 27.80 3.70 -11.73
C LEU A 290 28.98 4.19 -10.87
N GLU A 291 29.95 4.91 -11.44
CA GLU A 291 31.04 5.53 -10.67
C GLU A 291 30.55 6.55 -9.65
N LYS A 292 29.49 7.30 -9.97
CA LYS A 292 28.86 8.24 -9.02
C LYS A 292 27.95 7.51 -8.05
N GLU A 293 27.16 6.56 -8.54
CA GLU A 293 26.26 5.75 -7.71
C GLU A 293 27.03 4.95 -6.66
N LYS A 294 28.25 4.51 -6.98
CA LYS A 294 29.17 3.84 -6.05
C LYS A 294 29.37 4.71 -4.80
N LEU A 295 29.46 6.02 -4.87
CA LEU A 295 29.75 6.82 -3.67
C LEU A 295 28.58 6.92 -2.66
N LYS A 296 27.35 6.54 -3.06
CA LYS A 296 26.17 6.65 -2.18
C LYS A 296 26.27 5.73 -0.95
N TRP A 297 25.88 6.28 0.20
CA TRP A 297 25.86 5.64 1.53
C TRP A 297 27.23 5.17 2.08
N VAL A 298 28.34 5.59 1.46
CA VAL A 298 29.71 5.24 1.89
C VAL A 298 30.40 6.39 2.61
N THR A 299 30.39 7.57 1.99
CA THR A 299 31.02 8.77 2.54
C THR A 299 29.95 9.69 3.10
N ASN A 300 30.25 10.34 4.23
CA ASN A 300 29.40 11.42 4.72
C ASN A 300 29.36 12.53 3.68
N THR A 301 28.19 12.75 3.11
CA THR A 301 27.91 13.97 2.36
C THR A 301 27.78 15.13 3.35
N SER A 302 27.85 16.37 2.85
CA SER A 302 27.67 17.57 3.67
C SER A 302 26.27 17.71 4.30
N LEU A 303 25.31 16.86 3.90
CA LEU A 303 23.94 16.88 4.39
C LEU A 303 23.77 15.90 5.56
N ALA A 304 23.31 16.41 6.70
CA ALA A 304 23.08 15.61 7.91
C ALA A 304 22.00 14.51 7.77
N VAL A 305 21.25 14.51 6.67
CA VAL A 305 20.21 13.51 6.36
C VAL A 305 20.75 12.22 5.73
N ASP A 306 22.03 12.19 5.34
CA ASP A 306 22.61 11.01 4.71
C ASP A 306 23.13 10.02 5.76
N PHE A 307 22.45 8.88 5.89
CA PHE A 307 22.88 7.81 6.79
C PHE A 307 23.79 6.83 6.06
N LEU A 308 24.88 6.42 6.70
CA LEU A 308 25.78 5.42 6.14
C LEU A 308 25.24 4.01 6.35
N ILE A 309 25.47 3.12 5.38
CA ILE A 309 25.08 1.70 5.51
C ILE A 309 25.80 1.06 6.70
N LYS A 310 27.07 1.39 6.93
CA LYS A 310 27.83 0.87 8.08
C LYS A 310 27.17 1.23 9.41
N ASP A 311 26.74 2.47 9.56
CA ASP A 311 26.06 2.94 10.77
C ASP A 311 24.70 2.26 10.96
N ALA A 312 23.94 2.12 9.88
CA ALA A 312 22.62 1.49 9.92
C ALA A 312 22.73 0.00 10.32
N LEU A 313 23.69 -0.71 9.74
CA LEU A 313 23.95 -2.12 10.08
C LEU A 313 24.57 -2.31 11.47
N ALA A 314 25.34 -1.33 11.96
CA ALA A 314 25.93 -1.38 13.30
C ALA A 314 24.90 -1.34 14.43
N ILE A 315 23.67 -0.89 14.16
CA ILE A 315 22.57 -0.93 15.16
C ILE A 315 22.19 -2.36 15.48
N LYS A 316 22.21 -3.26 14.48
CA LYS A 316 21.88 -4.69 14.64
C LYS A 316 22.90 -5.58 13.93
N PRO A 317 24.14 -5.68 14.46
CA PRO A 317 25.23 -6.39 13.78
C PRO A 317 24.87 -7.86 13.53
N GLY A 318 24.92 -8.28 12.26
CA GLY A 318 24.66 -9.67 11.85
C GLY A 318 23.18 -10.08 11.81
N GLU A 319 22.25 -9.22 12.22
CA GLU A 319 20.81 -9.56 12.21
C GLU A 319 20.12 -9.22 10.88
N ILE A 320 20.60 -8.19 10.18
CA ILE A 320 20.02 -7.74 8.90
C ILE A 320 20.58 -8.61 7.76
N ARG A 321 19.74 -9.47 7.16
CA ARG A 321 20.17 -10.42 6.11
C ARG A 321 19.36 -10.30 4.83
N ILE A 322 18.08 -9.95 4.96
CA ILE A 322 17.17 -9.73 3.84
C ILE A 322 16.40 -8.43 4.02
N GLY A 323 16.22 -7.70 2.91
CA GLY A 323 15.41 -6.50 2.93
C GLY A 323 14.76 -6.14 1.61
N LEU A 324 13.89 -5.15 1.66
CA LEU A 324 13.19 -4.56 0.53
C LEU A 324 13.70 -3.13 0.32
N ASP A 325 14.11 -2.80 -0.90
CA ASP A 325 14.40 -1.44 -1.33
C ASP A 325 13.23 -0.94 -2.18
N PHE A 326 12.40 -0.13 -1.55
CA PHE A 326 11.18 0.42 -2.10
C PHE A 326 11.48 1.81 -2.68
N GLY A 327 11.94 1.83 -3.93
CA GLY A 327 12.39 3.04 -4.60
C GLY A 327 12.42 2.91 -6.12
N VAL A 328 12.84 3.98 -6.80
CA VAL A 328 13.14 3.95 -8.25
C VAL A 328 14.62 4.19 -8.44
N GLY A 329 15.29 3.22 -9.06
CA GLY A 329 16.71 3.32 -9.37
C GLY A 329 17.22 2.06 -10.06
N THR A 330 18.53 1.98 -10.20
CA THR A 330 19.21 0.88 -10.89
C THR A 330 19.64 -0.24 -9.94
N GLY A 331 19.17 -0.24 -8.69
CA GLY A 331 19.55 -1.21 -7.65
C GLY A 331 20.83 -0.83 -6.88
N THR A 332 21.17 0.46 -6.80
CA THR A 332 22.41 0.91 -6.13
C THR A 332 22.44 0.55 -4.64
N PHE A 333 21.32 0.71 -3.93
CA PHE A 333 21.23 0.31 -2.53
C PHE A 333 21.42 -1.20 -2.37
N ALA A 334 20.74 -1.99 -3.20
CA ALA A 334 20.93 -3.44 -3.24
C ALA A 334 22.38 -3.86 -3.53
N ALA A 335 23.07 -3.19 -4.45
CA ALA A 335 24.49 -3.45 -4.72
C ALA A 335 25.38 -3.19 -3.50
N ARG A 336 25.14 -2.08 -2.78
CA ARG A 336 25.90 -1.73 -1.57
C ARG A 336 25.65 -2.70 -0.43
N MET A 337 24.41 -3.08 -0.21
CA MET A 337 24.02 -4.05 0.81
C MET A 337 24.56 -5.45 0.47
N ARG A 338 24.66 -5.80 -0.82
CA ARG A 338 25.26 -7.06 -1.27
C ARG A 338 26.74 -7.21 -0.89
N GLU A 339 27.51 -6.11 -0.92
CA GLU A 339 28.91 -6.11 -0.44
C GLU A 339 29.01 -6.37 1.07
N GLN A 340 27.93 -6.14 1.81
CA GLN A 340 27.79 -6.48 3.24
C GLN A 340 27.08 -7.83 3.45
N ASN A 341 26.98 -8.67 2.41
CA ASN A 341 26.26 -9.95 2.41
C ASN A 341 24.76 -9.87 2.74
N VAL A 342 24.13 -8.71 2.53
CA VAL A 342 22.68 -8.55 2.70
C VAL A 342 21.99 -8.66 1.34
N THR A 343 20.95 -9.48 1.26
CA THR A 343 20.15 -9.64 0.04
C THR A 343 19.01 -8.64 0.03
N ILE A 344 19.01 -7.76 -0.96
CA ILE A 344 17.95 -6.76 -1.13
C ILE A 344 17.14 -7.09 -2.37
N ILE A 345 15.83 -7.08 -2.20
CA ILE A 345 14.86 -7.10 -3.29
C ILE A 345 14.53 -5.64 -3.60
N SER A 346 14.81 -5.17 -4.82
CA SER A 346 14.54 -3.79 -5.22
C SER A 346 13.25 -3.72 -6.03
N THR A 347 12.28 -2.92 -5.59
CA THR A 347 11.11 -2.63 -6.43
C THR A 347 11.54 -1.87 -7.67
N ALA A 348 10.99 -2.21 -8.83
CA ALA A 348 11.31 -1.51 -10.07
C ALA A 348 10.14 -1.51 -11.05
N LEU A 349 9.93 -0.37 -11.70
CA LEU A 349 9.15 -0.26 -12.94
C LEU A 349 10.04 0.29 -14.04
N ASN A 350 9.68 0.01 -15.29
CA ASN A 350 10.41 0.53 -16.44
C ASN A 350 9.84 1.92 -16.82
N LEU A 351 10.39 2.97 -16.22
CA LEU A 351 9.97 4.35 -16.42
C LEU A 351 10.80 5.04 -17.50
N ARG A 352 10.51 4.74 -18.77
CA ARG A 352 11.28 5.22 -19.95
C ARG A 352 12.77 4.86 -19.94
N ALA A 353 13.17 4.01 -19.01
CA ALA A 353 14.48 3.38 -18.91
C ALA A 353 14.31 1.92 -18.41
N PRO A 354 15.22 1.01 -18.77
CA PRO A 354 15.12 -0.43 -18.47
C PRO A 354 15.66 -0.74 -17.06
N PHE A 355 14.94 -0.32 -16.02
CA PHE A 355 15.39 -0.48 -14.63
C PHE A 355 15.40 -1.95 -14.18
N ASN A 356 14.37 -2.72 -14.52
CA ASN A 356 14.29 -4.13 -14.15
C ASN A 356 15.45 -4.93 -14.75
N GLU A 357 15.72 -4.71 -16.04
CA GLU A 357 16.82 -5.34 -16.75
C GLU A 357 18.18 -4.89 -16.21
N MET A 358 18.35 -3.60 -15.89
CA MET A 358 19.58 -3.10 -15.28
C MET A 358 19.85 -3.76 -13.93
N ILE A 359 18.85 -3.86 -13.05
CA ILE A 359 19.00 -4.50 -11.74
C ILE A 359 19.38 -5.98 -11.92
N ALA A 360 18.66 -6.71 -12.77
CA ALA A 360 18.94 -8.12 -13.04
C ALA A 360 20.34 -8.36 -13.64
N LEU A 361 20.78 -7.52 -14.59
CA LEU A 361 22.10 -7.63 -15.22
C LEU A 361 23.26 -7.35 -14.26
N ARG A 362 22.99 -6.66 -13.14
CA ARG A 362 23.96 -6.48 -12.04
C ARG A 362 24.02 -7.69 -11.10
N GLY A 363 23.17 -8.70 -11.31
CA GLY A 363 23.04 -9.86 -10.42
C GLY A 363 22.22 -9.58 -9.15
N LEU A 364 21.32 -8.59 -9.21
CA LEU A 364 20.44 -8.18 -8.13
C LEU A 364 19.00 -8.61 -8.42
N VAL A 365 18.11 -8.53 -7.42
CA VAL A 365 16.73 -9.03 -7.52
C VAL A 365 15.76 -7.87 -7.77
N PRO A 366 15.25 -7.67 -9.00
CA PRO A 366 14.16 -6.74 -9.25
C PRO A 366 12.82 -7.38 -8.89
N LEU A 367 11.96 -6.61 -8.22
CA LEU A 367 10.55 -6.92 -8.03
C LEU A 367 9.72 -5.96 -8.88
N TYR A 368 9.08 -6.49 -9.92
CA TYR A 368 8.23 -5.72 -10.81
C TYR A 368 6.89 -5.40 -10.12
N LEU A 369 6.84 -4.25 -9.44
CA LEU A 369 5.75 -3.89 -8.54
C LEU A 369 5.42 -2.39 -8.63
N THR A 370 4.15 -2.05 -8.53
CA THR A 370 3.63 -0.68 -8.48
C THR A 370 3.23 -0.27 -7.04
N LEU A 371 3.06 1.03 -6.77
CA LEU A 371 2.69 1.53 -5.43
C LEU A 371 1.39 1.01 -4.84
N ASN A 372 0.45 0.73 -5.72
CA ASN A 372 -0.93 0.35 -5.41
C ASN A 372 -1.09 -1.15 -5.11
N GLN A 373 0.00 -1.91 -5.22
CA GLN A 373 0.02 -3.34 -4.96
C GLN A 373 0.34 -3.62 -3.50
N ARG A 374 -0.40 -4.56 -2.92
CA ARG A 374 0.03 -5.21 -1.69
C ARG A 374 1.31 -6.00 -1.99
N LEU A 375 2.31 -5.84 -1.13
CA LEU A 375 3.61 -6.49 -1.26
C LEU A 375 3.45 -8.02 -1.23
N PRO A 376 3.96 -8.75 -2.24
CA PRO A 376 3.80 -10.19 -2.38
C PRO A 376 4.76 -10.98 -1.47
N PHE A 377 4.95 -10.51 -0.24
CA PHE A 377 5.73 -11.16 0.80
C PHE A 377 4.82 -11.63 1.91
N PHE A 378 5.22 -12.71 2.59
CA PHE A 378 4.52 -13.16 3.79
C PHE A 378 4.79 -12.20 4.96
N ASP A 379 3.97 -12.28 5.99
CA ASP A 379 4.04 -11.37 7.12
C ASP A 379 5.31 -11.62 7.95
N ASN A 380 5.92 -10.55 8.46
CA ASN A 380 7.10 -10.57 9.34
C ASN A 380 8.32 -11.35 8.79
N THR A 381 8.59 -11.27 7.49
CA THR A 381 9.73 -11.97 6.84
C THR A 381 10.94 -11.09 6.56
N MET A 382 10.79 -9.76 6.53
CA MET A 382 11.89 -8.84 6.19
C MET A 382 12.61 -8.32 7.43
N ASP A 383 13.94 -8.25 7.37
CA ASP A 383 14.77 -7.66 8.42
C ASP A 383 14.92 -6.12 8.22
N LEU A 384 14.81 -5.65 6.97
CA LEU A 384 14.96 -4.23 6.60
C LEU A 384 13.98 -3.83 5.51
N ILE A 385 13.38 -2.65 5.63
CA ILE A 385 12.75 -1.92 4.51
C ILE A 385 13.49 -0.60 4.35
N HIS A 386 13.96 -0.32 3.15
CA HIS A 386 14.59 0.93 2.77
C HIS A 386 13.72 1.65 1.74
N THR A 387 13.60 2.96 1.84
CA THR A 387 12.95 3.80 0.82
C THR A 387 13.79 5.02 0.55
N THR A 388 13.98 5.35 -0.73
CA THR A 388 14.73 6.54 -1.16
C THR A 388 14.05 7.22 -2.34
N GLY A 389 13.88 8.55 -2.26
CA GLY A 389 13.55 9.42 -3.41
C GLY A 389 12.33 9.02 -4.23
N PHE A 390 11.42 8.26 -3.64
CA PHE A 390 10.29 7.64 -4.31
C PHE A 390 8.97 8.03 -3.66
N MET A 391 8.97 8.02 -2.32
CA MET A 391 7.92 8.64 -1.53
C MET A 391 8.23 10.13 -1.39
N ASP A 392 7.80 10.90 -2.37
CA ASP A 392 7.86 12.35 -2.32
C ASP A 392 6.50 12.88 -1.81
N GLY A 393 6.44 14.13 -1.37
CA GLY A 393 5.24 14.74 -0.78
C GLY A 393 4.01 14.87 -1.69
N TRP A 394 4.00 14.27 -2.89
CA TRP A 394 2.83 14.19 -3.76
C TRP A 394 1.88 13.03 -3.38
N ILE A 395 2.37 12.03 -2.64
CA ILE A 395 1.56 10.85 -2.27
C ILE A 395 0.41 11.27 -1.37
N ASP A 396 -0.80 10.81 -1.67
CA ASP A 396 -1.97 11.01 -0.82
C ASP A 396 -1.75 10.38 0.57
N LEU A 397 -2.21 11.06 1.62
CA LEU A 397 -2.04 10.57 2.98
C LEU A 397 -2.75 9.23 3.19
N LEU A 398 -3.87 8.92 2.53
CA LEU A 398 -4.54 7.62 2.72
C LEU A 398 -3.76 6.51 2.03
N LEU A 399 -3.24 6.79 0.83
CA LEU A 399 -2.39 5.86 0.11
C LEU A 399 -1.11 5.56 0.90
N MET A 400 -0.46 6.60 1.44
CA MET A 400 0.70 6.44 2.31
C MET A 400 0.38 5.54 3.52
N ASP A 401 -0.83 5.63 4.04
CA ASP A 401 -1.22 4.88 5.24
C ASP A 401 -1.25 3.38 4.92
N PHE A 402 -1.95 3.01 3.84
CA PHE A 402 -1.96 1.64 3.34
C PHE A 402 -0.55 1.10 3.05
N ILE A 403 0.34 1.93 2.46
CA ILE A 403 1.74 1.55 2.20
C ILE A 403 2.47 1.25 3.51
N LEU A 404 2.36 2.14 4.51
CA LEU A 404 3.05 1.97 5.78
C LEU A 404 2.53 0.78 6.58
N PHE A 405 1.23 0.52 6.55
CA PHE A 405 0.65 -0.69 7.16
C PHE A 405 1.13 -1.97 6.46
N ASP A 406 1.29 -1.95 5.13
CA ASP A 406 1.81 -3.10 4.39
C ASP A 406 3.32 -3.31 4.60
N TRP A 407 4.08 -2.23 4.79
CA TRP A 407 5.48 -2.28 5.21
C TRP A 407 5.62 -2.85 6.62
N ASP A 408 4.83 -2.33 7.56
CA ASP A 408 4.77 -2.86 8.92
C ASP A 408 4.43 -4.36 8.91
N ARG A 409 3.47 -4.79 8.09
CA ARG A 409 3.10 -6.20 7.96
C ARG A 409 4.28 -7.11 7.60
N ILE A 410 5.07 -6.75 6.60
CA ILE A 410 6.18 -7.61 6.13
C ILE A 410 7.46 -7.45 6.96
N LEU A 411 7.65 -6.31 7.62
CA LEU A 411 8.78 -6.06 8.50
C LEU A 411 8.60 -6.87 9.78
N ARG A 412 9.61 -7.65 10.16
CA ARG A 412 9.52 -8.48 11.36
C ARG A 412 9.77 -7.66 12.63
N PRO A 413 9.32 -8.13 13.82
CA PRO A 413 9.72 -7.52 15.09
C PRO A 413 11.24 -7.41 15.21
N GLY A 414 11.73 -6.24 15.59
CA GLY A 414 13.16 -5.91 15.62
C GLY A 414 13.77 -5.58 14.25
N GLY A 415 12.99 -5.64 13.17
CA GLY A 415 13.41 -5.19 11.85
C GLY A 415 13.47 -3.67 11.74
N LEU A 416 14.26 -3.18 10.78
CA LEU A 416 14.50 -1.75 10.58
C LEU A 416 13.69 -1.19 9.41
N LEU A 417 13.05 -0.04 9.62
CA LEU A 417 12.52 0.82 8.57
C LEU A 417 13.48 2.01 8.42
N TRP A 418 14.09 2.10 7.24
CA TRP A 418 15.00 3.15 6.85
C TRP A 418 14.35 4.04 5.80
N ILE A 419 14.00 5.25 6.23
CA ILE A 419 13.51 6.33 5.37
C ILE A 419 14.71 7.21 5.01
N ASP A 420 15.13 7.21 3.74
CA ASP A 420 16.23 8.03 3.24
C ASP A 420 15.70 9.20 2.40
N ARG A 421 15.96 10.43 2.86
CA ARG A 421 15.68 11.68 2.15
C ARG A 421 14.25 11.79 1.62
N PHE A 422 13.26 11.38 2.43
CA PHE A 422 11.86 11.68 2.16
C PHE A 422 11.69 13.20 2.09
N PHE A 423 11.10 13.73 1.02
CA PHE A 423 10.90 15.18 0.92
C PHE A 423 9.43 15.56 0.84
N CYS A 424 9.06 16.61 1.54
CA CYS A 424 7.73 17.20 1.50
C CYS A 424 7.81 18.72 1.63
N LYS A 425 6.68 19.40 1.40
CA LYS A 425 6.57 20.81 1.77
C LYS A 425 6.58 20.91 3.28
N ARG A 426 7.17 21.98 3.82
CA ARG A 426 7.25 22.22 5.27
C ARG A 426 5.87 22.21 5.93
N LYS A 427 4.85 22.74 5.26
CA LYS A 427 3.46 22.75 5.75
C LYS A 427 2.83 21.36 5.90
N ASP A 428 3.32 20.37 5.16
CA ASP A 428 2.78 19.01 5.16
C ASP A 428 3.65 18.08 6.04
N LEU A 429 4.73 18.59 6.65
CA LEU A 429 5.69 17.81 7.42
C LEU A 429 5.02 17.11 8.61
N ASP A 430 4.22 17.84 9.39
CA ASP A 430 3.58 17.30 10.60
C ASP A 430 2.62 16.15 10.28
N ASP A 431 1.91 16.22 9.15
CA ASP A 431 1.06 15.13 8.65
C ASP A 431 1.90 13.88 8.40
N TYR A 432 2.98 13.98 7.62
CA TYR A 432 3.84 12.84 7.31
C TYR A 432 4.60 12.31 8.53
N MET A 433 5.06 13.19 9.42
CA MET A 433 5.69 12.82 10.67
C MET A 433 4.73 11.96 11.50
N TYR A 434 3.48 12.40 11.65
CA TYR A 434 2.45 11.63 12.32
C TYR A 434 2.29 10.22 11.71
N MET A 435 2.23 10.13 10.37
CA MET A 435 2.10 8.85 9.67
C MET A 435 3.24 7.87 9.96
N PHE A 436 4.49 8.34 10.04
CA PHE A 436 5.62 7.46 10.35
C PHE A 436 5.65 7.04 11.82
N LEU A 437 5.15 7.89 12.72
CA LEU A 437 5.23 7.68 14.16
C LEU A 437 4.09 6.82 14.72
N GLN A 438 2.95 6.73 14.03
CA GLN A 438 1.77 5.98 14.48
C GLN A 438 2.04 4.50 14.84
N PHE A 439 3.07 3.88 14.25
CA PHE A 439 3.42 2.48 14.44
C PHE A 439 4.26 2.20 15.71
N ARG A 440 4.61 3.27 16.46
CA ARG A 440 5.43 3.22 17.69
C ARG A 440 6.80 2.58 17.48
N TYR A 441 7.41 2.84 16.33
CA TYR A 441 8.75 2.35 16.08
C TYR A 441 9.75 3.04 17.01
N LYS A 442 10.70 2.27 17.53
CA LYS A 442 11.81 2.81 18.31
C LYS A 442 12.72 3.62 17.38
N LYS A 443 12.98 4.87 17.73
CA LYS A 443 13.80 5.78 16.92
C LYS A 443 15.29 5.56 17.25
N HIS A 444 16.08 5.17 16.25
CA HIS A 444 17.54 5.12 16.36
C HIS A 444 18.20 6.39 15.84
N LYS A 445 17.76 6.86 14.69
CA LYS A 445 18.18 8.13 14.09
C LYS A 445 16.99 8.83 13.46
N TRP A 446 16.91 10.15 13.62
CA TRP A 446 15.86 10.98 13.02
C TRP A 446 16.42 12.37 12.77
N VAL A 447 16.42 12.80 11.50
CA VAL A 447 16.99 14.09 11.10
C VAL A 447 16.08 14.76 10.09
N ILE A 448 15.82 16.05 10.30
CA ILE A 448 15.12 16.92 9.37
C ILE A 448 16.10 17.99 8.89
N SER A 449 16.17 18.24 7.59
CA SER A 449 17.08 19.23 7.00
C SER A 449 16.36 20.02 5.89
N PRO A 450 16.61 21.33 5.73
CA PRO A 450 16.02 22.09 4.64
C PRO A 450 16.53 21.60 3.27
N LYS A 451 15.60 21.38 2.34
CA LYS A 451 15.89 21.14 0.92
C LYS A 451 15.87 22.44 0.13
N SER A 452 14.88 23.29 0.42
CA SER A 452 14.71 24.64 -0.15
C SER A 452 13.97 25.52 0.86
N LYS A 453 13.54 26.73 0.45
CA LYS A 453 12.79 27.65 1.31
C LYS A 453 11.52 27.00 1.89
N ASP A 454 10.81 26.22 1.07
CA ASP A 454 9.50 25.66 1.40
C ASP A 454 9.49 24.14 1.50
N GLU A 455 10.60 23.47 1.17
CA GLU A 455 10.72 22.00 1.20
C GLU A 455 11.77 21.54 2.22
N VAL A 456 11.51 20.38 2.81
CA VAL A 456 12.39 19.73 3.80
C VAL A 456 12.66 18.29 3.39
N PHE A 457 13.81 17.78 3.80
CA PHE A 457 14.14 16.37 3.83
C PHE A 457 13.93 15.82 5.24
N LEU A 458 13.44 14.59 5.30
CA LEU A 458 13.32 13.76 6.49
C LEU A 458 14.06 12.45 6.22
N SER A 459 15.01 12.13 7.10
CA SER A 459 15.63 10.80 7.14
C SER A 459 15.46 10.20 8.52
N ALA A 460 15.07 8.93 8.56
CA ALA A 460 14.80 8.22 9.80
C ALA A 460 15.23 6.76 9.71
N LEU A 461 15.74 6.25 10.83
CA LEU A 461 16.02 4.83 11.01
C LEU A 461 15.29 4.37 12.26
N LEU A 462 14.31 3.51 12.04
CA LEU A 462 13.25 3.16 12.98
C LEU A 462 13.24 1.63 13.15
N GLU A 463 13.04 1.13 14.37
CA GLU A 463 12.97 -0.30 14.67
C GLU A 463 11.54 -0.69 15.07
N LYS A 464 11.00 -1.73 14.44
CA LYS A 464 9.67 -2.25 14.76
C LYS A 464 9.69 -2.92 16.15
N PRO A 465 8.84 -2.50 17.10
CA PRO A 465 8.79 -3.13 18.42
C PRO A 465 8.18 -4.53 18.33
N PRO A 466 8.47 -5.42 19.29
CA PRO A 466 7.65 -6.60 19.50
C PRO A 466 6.23 -6.18 19.87
N ARG A 467 5.24 -6.72 19.15
CA ARG A 467 3.83 -6.63 19.54
C ARG A 467 3.43 -8.04 19.96
N SER A 468 3.57 -8.34 21.25
CA SER A 468 2.93 -9.52 21.82
C SER A 468 1.42 -9.31 21.77
N LEU A 469 0.68 -10.35 21.38
CA LEU A 469 -0.77 -10.38 21.56
C LEU A 469 -1.14 -10.25 23.04
#